data_AF-A0A378AAH5-F1
#
_entry.id   AF-A0A378AAH5-F1
#
_cell.length_a   1.000
_cell.length_b   1.000
_cell.length_c   1.000
_cell.angle_alpha   90.00
_cell.angle_beta   90.00
_cell.angle_gamma   90.00
#
_symmetry.space_group_name_H-M   'P 1'
#
loop_
_entity.id
_entity.type
_entity.pdbx_description
1 polymer ?
#
loop_
_entity_poly.entity_id
_entity_poly.type
_entity_poly.pdbx_seq_one_letter_code
_entity_poly.pdbx_strand_id
1 'polypeptide(L)'
;MNSTMLRVTNRIIERSRDTRAAYLARINQAKTDTVHRAQLACGNLAHGFAACQADDKASLKSMLRNNIAIITSYNDMLSAHQPYEHYPEIIRKALHSANAVGQVAGGVPAMVRRRNSGAGRDGAFTPEPRGDRYVRRHRPVA
;
A
#
# COMPACT_ATOMS: atom_id res chain seq x y z
N MET A 1 -1.65 -28.62 11.72
CA MET A 1 -0.85 -27.84 10.75
C MET A 1 0.16 -28.79 10.09
N ASN A 2 0.34 -28.74 8.76
CA ASN A 2 1.33 -29.56 8.04
C ASN A 2 2.76 -29.33 8.58
N SER A 3 3.57 -30.38 8.73
CA SER A 3 4.91 -30.32 9.34
C SER A 3 5.89 -29.43 8.56
N THR A 4 5.79 -29.40 7.23
CA THR A 4 6.59 -28.51 6.38
C THR A 4 6.19 -27.05 6.57
N MET A 5 4.89 -26.76 6.69
CA MET A 5 4.39 -25.40 6.96
C MET A 5 4.90 -24.88 8.29
N LEU A 6 4.90 -25.71 9.33
CA LEU A 6 5.41 -25.34 10.66
C LEU A 6 6.91 -25.01 10.60
N ARG A 7 7.71 -25.88 9.96
CA ARG A 7 9.15 -25.67 9.81
C ARG A 7 9.49 -24.38 9.07
N VAL A 8 8.78 -24.10 7.97
CA VAL A 8 8.98 -22.87 7.19
C VAL A 8 8.57 -21.63 7.99
N THR A 9 7.44 -21.69 8.69
CA THR A 9 6.94 -20.60 9.53
C THR A 9 7.96 -20.25 10.62
N ASN A 10 8.46 -21.26 11.35
CA ASN A 10 9.45 -21.06 12.40
C ASN A 10 10.75 -20.47 11.85
N ARG A 11 11.21 -20.94 10.68
CA ARG A 11 12.41 -20.38 10.04
C ARG A 11 12.24 -18.91 9.65
N ILE A 12 11.04 -18.51 9.19
CA ILE A 12 10.74 -17.12 8.86
C ILE A 12 10.69 -16.27 10.12
N ILE A 13 10.03 -16.75 11.18
CA ILE A 13 9.96 -16.06 12.48
C ILE A 13 11.38 -15.77 13.00
N GLU A 14 12.24 -16.78 13.04
CA GLU A 14 13.59 -16.62 13.59
C GLU A 14 14.42 -15.64 12.75
N ARG A 15 14.47 -15.82 11.43
CA ARG A 15 15.23 -14.94 10.54
C ARG A 15 14.73 -13.49 10.56
N SER A 16 13.44 -13.28 10.78
CA SER A 16 12.82 -11.96 10.75
C SER A 16 12.70 -11.30 12.12
N ARG A 17 13.19 -11.91 13.21
CA ARG A 17 12.99 -11.45 14.58
C ARG A 17 13.34 -9.97 14.78
N ASP A 18 14.56 -9.57 14.44
CA ASP A 18 15.04 -8.20 14.69
C ASP A 18 14.37 -7.17 13.77
N THR A 19 14.22 -7.52 12.49
CA THR A 19 13.58 -6.63 11.50
C THR A 19 12.09 -6.43 11.78
N ARG A 20 11.40 -7.49 12.23
CA ARG A 20 10.01 -7.45 12.68
C ARG A 20 9.88 -6.58 13.92
N ALA A 21 10.76 -6.74 14.92
CA ALA A 21 10.74 -5.94 16.14
C ALA A 21 10.95 -4.44 15.83
N ALA A 22 11.95 -4.10 15.00
CA ALA A 22 12.19 -2.72 14.57
C ALA A 22 11.00 -2.13 13.80
N TYR A 23 10.38 -2.91 12.92
CA TYR A 23 9.17 -2.48 12.21
C TYR A 23 8.02 -2.19 13.18
N LEU A 24 7.74 -3.09 14.12
CA LEU A 24 6.67 -2.91 15.10
C LEU A 24 6.92 -1.70 16.02
N ALA A 25 8.17 -1.46 16.42
CA ALA A 25 8.54 -0.28 17.20
C ALA A 25 8.25 1.02 16.42
N ARG A 26 8.58 1.07 15.13
CA ARG A 26 8.25 2.23 14.26
C ARG A 26 6.75 2.44 14.13
N ILE A 27 5.98 1.36 13.96
CA ILE A 27 4.51 1.45 13.89
C ILE A 27 3.93 1.97 15.20
N ASN A 28 4.42 1.50 16.35
CA ASN A 28 3.98 1.98 17.65
C ASN A 28 4.33 3.46 17.88
N GLN A 29 5.50 3.91 17.42
CA GLN A 29 5.90 5.32 17.50
C GLN A 29 5.11 6.23 16.56
N ALA A 30 4.76 5.74 15.36
CA ALA A 30 3.97 6.49 14.39
C ALA A 30 2.46 6.49 14.71
N LYS A 31 2.03 5.69 15.69
CA LYS A 31 0.64 5.65 16.12
C LYS A 31 0.32 6.92 16.92
N THR A 32 -0.54 7.75 16.37
CA THR A 32 -1.08 8.93 17.05
C THR A 32 -2.47 8.63 17.59
N ASP A 33 -2.84 9.21 18.74
CA ASP A 33 -4.17 9.03 19.34
C ASP A 33 -5.28 9.74 18.55
N THR A 34 -4.90 10.71 17.71
CA THR A 34 -5.82 11.54 16.94
C THR A 34 -5.41 11.62 15.47
N VAL A 35 -6.37 11.91 14.58
CA VAL A 35 -6.08 12.10 13.16
C VAL A 35 -5.24 13.35 12.92
N HIS A 36 -4.14 13.21 12.17
CA HIS A 36 -3.26 14.35 11.83
C HIS A 36 -3.97 15.47 11.06
N ARG A 37 -5.08 15.17 10.36
CA ARG A 37 -5.82 16.18 9.60
C ARG A 37 -6.48 17.26 10.45
N ALA A 38 -6.61 17.07 11.77
CA ALA A 38 -7.13 18.10 12.67
C ALA A 38 -6.24 19.37 12.68
N GLN A 39 -4.99 19.26 12.19
CA GLN A 39 -4.04 20.37 12.10
C GLN A 39 -4.06 21.10 10.75
N LEU A 40 -4.88 20.67 9.78
CA LEU A 40 -4.96 21.30 8.46
C LEU A 40 -5.83 22.55 8.47
N ALA A 41 -5.44 23.56 7.67
CA ALA A 41 -6.25 24.75 7.46
C ALA A 41 -7.63 24.42 6.85
N CYS A 42 -8.64 25.21 7.21
CA CYS A 42 -10.04 25.01 6.82
C CYS A 42 -10.24 24.88 5.29
N GLY A 43 -9.45 25.59 4.47
CA GLY A 43 -9.50 25.48 3.01
C GLY A 43 -9.11 24.09 2.48
N ASN A 44 -8.06 23.49 3.03
CA ASN A 44 -7.62 22.14 2.62
C ASN A 44 -8.64 21.07 3.01
N LEU A 45 -9.28 21.24 4.17
CA LEU A 45 -10.35 20.37 4.64
C LEU A 45 -11.61 20.50 3.77
N ALA A 46 -11.97 21.72 3.37
CA ALA A 46 -13.13 21.97 2.52
C ALA A 46 -13.01 21.28 1.15
N HIS A 47 -11.84 21.38 0.51
CA HIS A 47 -11.58 20.69 -0.75
C HIS A 47 -11.56 19.17 -0.60
N GLY A 48 -10.87 18.64 0.42
CA GLY A 48 -10.77 17.20 0.66
C GLY A 48 -12.11 16.52 0.97
N PHE A 49 -13.12 17.26 1.41
CA PHE A 49 -14.46 16.73 1.72
C PHE A 49 -15.52 17.09 0.69
N ALA A 50 -15.18 17.86 -0.34
CA ALA A 50 -16.15 18.42 -1.28
C ALA A 50 -16.94 17.32 -2.01
N ALA A 51 -16.24 16.31 -2.51
CA ALA A 51 -16.79 15.19 -3.28
C ALA A 51 -17.29 14.02 -2.42
N CYS A 52 -17.31 14.16 -1.09
CA CYS A 52 -17.83 13.13 -0.20
C CYS A 52 -19.35 13.07 -0.20
N GLN A 53 -19.89 11.87 -0.03
CA GLN A 53 -21.29 11.68 0.35
C GLN A 53 -21.58 12.38 1.69
N ALA A 54 -22.85 12.72 1.94
CA ALA A 54 -23.24 13.52 3.11
C ALA A 54 -22.75 12.93 4.44
N ASP A 55 -22.89 11.62 4.62
CA ASP A 55 -22.49 10.91 5.84
C ASP A 55 -20.97 10.85 6.03
N ASP A 56 -20.23 10.64 4.94
CA ASP A 56 -18.76 10.71 4.93
C ASP A 56 -18.29 12.12 5.26
N LYS A 57 -18.94 13.15 4.70
CA LYS A 57 -18.61 14.56 4.94
C LYS A 57 -18.83 14.94 6.41
N ALA A 58 -19.93 14.51 7.02
CA ALA A 58 -20.19 14.72 8.44
C ALA A 58 -19.17 13.98 9.31
N SER A 59 -18.87 12.72 8.97
CA SER A 59 -17.88 11.90 9.67
C SER A 59 -16.45 12.45 9.58
N LEU A 60 -16.10 13.06 8.45
CA LEU A 60 -14.78 13.65 8.25
C LEU A 60 -14.63 14.97 9.01
N LYS A 61 -15.69 15.79 9.03
CA LYS A 61 -15.76 17.04 9.80
C LYS A 61 -15.65 16.84 11.32
N SER A 62 -16.14 15.72 11.85
CA SER A 62 -16.01 15.42 13.29
C SER A 62 -14.57 15.15 13.73
N MET A 63 -13.64 14.95 12.79
CA MET A 63 -12.23 14.59 13.06
C MET A 63 -12.04 13.28 13.83
N LEU A 64 -13.08 12.45 13.97
CA LEU A 64 -13.01 11.20 14.71
C LEU A 64 -12.67 9.99 13.84
N ARG A 65 -13.01 10.03 12.54
CA ARG A 65 -12.78 8.90 11.62
C ARG A 65 -11.55 9.09 10.77
N ASN A 66 -10.81 8.02 10.50
CA ASN A 66 -9.68 8.05 9.57
C ASN A 66 -10.15 8.33 8.12
N ASN A 67 -9.37 9.12 7.37
CA ASN A 67 -9.54 9.26 5.92
C ASN A 67 -8.40 8.52 5.24
N ILE A 68 -8.73 7.48 4.47
CA ILE A 68 -7.78 6.60 3.82
C ILE A 68 -7.74 6.92 2.33
N ALA A 69 -6.55 7.28 1.86
CA ALA A 69 -6.29 7.50 0.45
C ALA A 69 -6.22 6.17 -0.31
N ILE A 70 -7.00 6.06 -1.37
CA ILE A 70 -6.98 4.96 -2.33
C ILE A 70 -6.22 5.44 -3.56
N ILE A 71 -5.15 4.73 -3.89
CA ILE A 71 -4.39 4.95 -5.12
C ILE A 71 -4.70 3.79 -6.07
N THR A 72 -5.18 4.11 -7.26
CA THR A 72 -5.55 3.12 -8.27
C THR A 72 -4.61 3.17 -9.47
N SER A 73 -4.29 2.00 -10.02
CA SER A 73 -3.68 1.90 -11.36
C SER A 73 -4.67 1.34 -12.36
N TYR A 74 -5.97 1.57 -12.15
CA TYR A 74 -7.00 1.15 -13.09
C TYR A 74 -6.69 1.66 -14.50
N ASN A 75 -6.74 0.75 -15.46
CA ASN A 75 -6.48 1.00 -16.85
C ASN A 75 -7.23 -0.06 -17.65
N ASP A 76 -8.05 0.41 -18.59
CA ASP A 76 -8.90 -0.40 -19.48
C ASP A 76 -8.11 -1.08 -20.60
N MET A 77 -6.94 -0.56 -20.97
CA MET A 77 -6.08 -1.14 -22.00
C MET A 77 -5.33 -2.40 -21.52
N LEU A 78 -5.11 -2.56 -20.22
CA LEU A 78 -4.30 -3.63 -19.63
C LEU A 78 -5.17 -4.60 -18.83
N SER A 79 -5.39 -5.80 -19.35
CA SER A 79 -6.29 -6.80 -18.75
C SER A 79 -6.01 -7.11 -17.27
N ALA A 80 -4.75 -7.08 -16.83
CA ALA A 80 -4.39 -7.31 -15.42
C ALA A 80 -4.88 -6.22 -14.46
N HIS A 81 -5.20 -5.03 -14.97
CA HIS A 81 -5.66 -3.88 -14.20
C HIS A 81 -7.18 -3.73 -14.22
N GLN A 82 -7.91 -4.50 -15.04
CA GLN A 82 -9.37 -4.45 -15.11
C GLN A 82 -10.06 -4.64 -13.74
N PRO A 83 -9.61 -5.54 -12.84
CA PRO A 83 -10.23 -5.68 -11.52
C PRO A 83 -10.25 -4.40 -10.68
N TYR A 84 -9.33 -3.45 -10.94
CA TYR A 84 -9.22 -2.21 -10.18
C TYR A 84 -10.35 -1.22 -10.44
N GLU A 85 -11.23 -1.48 -11.42
CA GLU A 85 -12.42 -0.67 -11.69
C GLU A 85 -13.35 -0.61 -10.47
N HIS A 86 -13.65 -1.76 -9.89
CA HIS A 86 -14.66 -1.90 -8.83
C HIS A 86 -14.03 -1.96 -7.43
N TYR A 87 -12.71 -2.14 -7.34
CA TYR A 87 -12.02 -2.26 -6.04
C TYR A 87 -12.15 -1.01 -5.16
N PRO A 88 -12.11 0.24 -5.68
CA PRO A 88 -12.35 1.41 -4.86
C PRO A 88 -13.71 1.38 -4.15
N GLU A 89 -14.75 0.84 -4.77
CA GLU A 89 -16.06 0.68 -4.12
C GLU A 89 -16.02 -0.39 -3.01
N ILE A 90 -15.43 -1.55 -3.29
CA ILE A 90 -15.28 -2.64 -2.31
C ILE A 90 -14.46 -2.17 -1.11
N ILE A 91 -13.35 -1.47 -1.35
CA ILE A 91 -12.48 -0.90 -0.31
C ILE A 91 -13.25 0.11 0.53
N ARG A 92 -14.03 1.02 -0.08
CA ARG A 92 -14.86 1.99 0.67
C ARG A 92 -15.84 1.29 1.61
N LYS A 93 -16.57 0.27 1.13
CA LYS A 93 -17.49 -0.51 1.96
C LYS A 93 -16.78 -1.17 3.15
N ALA A 94 -15.60 -1.76 2.91
CA ALA A 94 -14.81 -2.36 3.98
C ALA A 94 -14.32 -1.32 5.01
N LEU A 95 -13.88 -0.14 4.54
CA LEU A 95 -13.46 0.96 5.41
C LEU A 95 -14.63 1.48 6.25
N HIS A 96 -15.82 1.61 5.69
CA HIS A 96 -17.01 2.02 6.42
C HIS A 96 -17.34 1.06 7.57
N SER A 97 -17.26 -0.26 7.33
CA SER A 97 -17.42 -1.28 8.37
C SER A 97 -16.37 -1.18 9.48
N ALA A 98 -15.19 -0.62 9.18
CA ALA A 98 -14.11 -0.38 10.13
C ALA A 98 -14.10 1.06 10.69
N ASN A 99 -15.20 1.81 10.57
CA ASN A 99 -15.34 3.18 11.05
C ASN A 99 -14.33 4.18 10.41
N ALA A 100 -13.95 3.94 9.15
CA ALA A 100 -13.06 4.79 8.35
C ALA A 100 -13.76 5.23 7.05
N VAL A 101 -13.26 6.30 6.45
CA VAL A 101 -13.72 6.80 5.14
C VAL A 101 -12.60 6.58 4.13
N GLY A 102 -12.96 6.16 2.91
CA GLY A 102 -12.02 5.96 1.81
C GLY A 102 -12.28 6.91 0.65
N GLN A 103 -11.23 7.50 0.07
CA GLN A 103 -11.32 8.37 -1.09
C GLN A 103 -10.26 7.99 -2.12
N VAL A 104 -10.61 7.98 -3.41
CA VAL A 104 -9.58 7.90 -4.45
C VAL A 104 -8.83 9.22 -4.46
N ALA A 105 -7.56 9.16 -4.09
CA ALA A 105 -6.70 10.34 -3.99
C ALA A 105 -5.91 10.56 -5.29
N GLY A 106 -5.74 9.53 -6.12
CA GLY A 106 -5.04 9.64 -7.39
C GLY A 106 -4.95 8.34 -8.16
N GLY A 107 -4.58 8.49 -9.44
CA GLY A 107 -4.20 7.42 -10.34
C GLY A 107 -2.69 7.31 -10.47
N VAL A 108 -2.17 6.11 -10.70
CA VAL A 108 -0.77 5.88 -11.09
C VAL A 108 -0.71 5.12 -12.42
N PRO A 109 0.37 5.27 -13.21
CA PRO A 109 0.52 4.54 -14.47
C PRO A 109 0.39 3.03 -14.27
N ALA A 110 -0.36 2.39 -15.16
CA ALA A 110 -0.51 0.95 -15.19
C ALA A 110 0.64 0.31 -15.98
N MET A 111 1.14 -0.82 -15.50
CA MET A 111 2.22 -1.56 -16.17
C MET A 111 1.99 -3.06 -16.00
N VAL A 112 1.98 -3.78 -17.11
CA VAL A 112 1.92 -5.24 -17.12
C VAL A 112 3.30 -5.80 -17.44
N ARG A 113 3.84 -6.59 -16.51
CA ARG A 113 5.03 -7.39 -16.79
C ARG A 113 4.66 -8.46 -17.83
N ARG A 114 5.35 -8.46 -18.98
CA ARG A 114 5.24 -9.54 -19.95
C ARG A 114 5.48 -10.89 -19.28
N ARG A 115 4.63 -11.87 -19.58
CA ARG A 115 4.96 -13.28 -19.34
C ARG A 115 6.08 -13.62 -20.33
N ASN A 116 7.20 -14.14 -19.84
CA ASN A 116 8.33 -14.47 -20.70
C ASN A 116 8.03 -15.74 -21.50
N SER A 117 7.22 -15.63 -22.54
CA SER A 117 7.07 -16.67 -23.57
C SER A 117 8.03 -16.34 -24.72
N GLY A 118 9.33 -16.51 -24.46
CA GLY A 118 10.39 -16.80 -25.45
C GLY A 118 10.46 -16.04 -26.78
N ALA A 119 9.81 -14.89 -26.95
CA ALA A 119 9.68 -14.22 -28.24
C ALA A 119 10.16 -12.76 -28.18
N GLY A 120 11.20 -12.46 -28.97
CA GLY A 120 11.52 -11.15 -29.54
C GLY A 120 11.94 -10.05 -28.56
N ARG A 121 13.20 -9.60 -28.65
CA ARG A 121 13.77 -8.48 -27.89
C ARG A 121 13.53 -7.12 -28.57
N ASP A 122 12.31 -6.83 -29.00
CA ASP A 122 12.01 -5.54 -29.60
C ASP A 122 11.10 -4.76 -28.66
N GLY A 123 11.72 -3.93 -27.81
CA GLY A 123 11.02 -3.08 -26.86
C GLY A 123 11.85 -2.78 -25.62
N ALA A 124 12.94 -2.04 -25.78
CA ALA A 124 13.70 -1.49 -24.66
C ALA A 124 12.88 -0.42 -23.93
N PHE A 125 12.22 -0.79 -22.84
CA PHE A 125 11.96 0.12 -21.72
C PHE A 125 12.01 -0.68 -20.42
N THR A 126 13.22 -0.78 -19.87
CA THR A 126 13.45 -1.32 -18.53
C THR A 126 13.80 -0.15 -17.62
N PRO A 127 13.07 0.04 -16.51
CA PRO A 127 13.64 0.69 -15.35
C PRO A 127 13.57 -0.30 -14.21
N GLU A 128 14.35 -1.38 -14.30
CA GLU A 128 14.89 -1.96 -13.08
C GLU A 128 16.16 -1.16 -12.80
N PRO A 129 16.19 -0.26 -11.81
CA PRO A 129 17.45 0.30 -11.38
C PRO A 129 18.26 -0.90 -10.89
N ARG A 130 19.35 -1.23 -11.58
CA ARG A 130 20.34 -2.19 -11.08
C ARG A 130 21.01 -1.57 -9.86
N GLY A 131 20.29 -1.58 -8.74
CA GLY A 131 20.82 -1.26 -7.43
C GLY A 131 21.78 -2.36 -7.01
N ASP A 132 23.00 -1.93 -6.75
CA ASP A 132 24.12 -2.64 -6.14
C ASP A 132 23.89 -4.09 -5.70
N ARG A 133 24.70 -4.96 -6.31
CA ARG A 133 25.15 -6.21 -5.71
C ARG A 133 25.91 -5.90 -4.41
N TYR A 134 25.20 -5.60 -3.33
CA TYR A 134 25.77 -5.63 -1.98
C TYR A 134 25.83 -7.08 -1.49
N VAL A 135 26.70 -7.86 -2.13
CA VAL A 135 27.13 -9.16 -1.63
C VAL A 135 28.19 -8.87 -0.56
N ARG A 136 27.78 -8.77 0.72
CA ARG A 136 28.73 -8.90 1.85
C ARG A 136 29.28 -10.32 1.88
N ARG A 137 30.33 -10.57 1.11
CA ARG A 137 31.28 -11.66 1.37
C ARG A 137 32.34 -11.11 2.33
N HIS A 138 32.05 -11.14 3.63
CA HIS A 138 33.14 -11.16 4.60
C HIS A 138 33.69 -12.60 4.61
N ARG A 139 34.78 -12.82 3.87
CA ARG A 139 35.73 -13.89 4.22
C ARG A 139 36.70 -13.30 5.25
N PRO A 140 37.03 -14.02 6.33
CA PRO A 140 38.12 -13.62 7.20
C PRO A 140 39.45 -13.82 6.43
N VAL A 141 40.33 -12.83 6.52
CA VAL A 141 41.74 -12.96 6.17
C VAL A 141 42.46 -13.49 7.42
N ALA A 142 43.45 -14.33 7.17
CA ALA A 142 44.25 -15.12 8.10
C ALA A 142 44.60 -14.47 9.44
#